data_AF-A0A1D6IAG7-F1
#
_entry.id   AF-A0A1D6IAG7-F1
#
_cell.length_a   1.000
_cell.length_b   1.000
_cell.length_c   1.000
_cell.angle_alpha   90.00
_cell.angle_beta   90.00
_cell.angle_gamma   90.00
#
_symmetry.space_group_name_H-M   'P 1'
#
loop_
_entity.id
_entity.type
_entity.pdbx_description
1 polymer ?
#
loop_
_entity_poly.entity_id
_entity_poly.type
_entity_poly.pdbx_seq_one_letter_code
_entity_poly.pdbx_strand_id
1 'polypeptide(L)'
;MSPFVFYGSPRGVQVKRPQSFLRLLHVIRIDLKKQTDFNPRDVVWATFPRQDEAIRFSKAYAHTNVFCYQEHMSGTRRFLVSTYDEFWKRYNDMDSKIRHHYEVIQEASPCHIYFDLEFDTRLNKKRDTDEMVDILIAVVFSALRDKYSIEGHEEWITELDSSTEEKFSRHLIIRIPKIAFKDNSHVGAFVCEVCSQIAAQRTTNHDLDKLYITKEISSGPVDRLFMDTAVYSRNRCFRLVFSSKSGKKSFLVPTKRFKCQELVSP
;
A
#
# COMPACT_ATOMS: atom_id res chain seq x y z
N MET A 1 15.54 -57.33 -38.21
CA MET A 1 16.70 -56.99 -39.06
C MET A 1 17.58 -56.01 -38.30
N SER A 2 18.85 -56.38 -38.13
CA SER A 2 20.03 -55.57 -37.76
C SER A 2 20.10 -54.85 -36.38
N PRO A 3 21.33 -54.62 -35.85
CA PRO A 3 21.83 -55.31 -34.66
C PRO A 3 22.62 -54.37 -33.69
N PHE A 4 23.45 -54.98 -32.83
CA PHE A 4 24.63 -54.45 -32.11
C PHE A 4 24.46 -53.85 -30.71
N VAL A 5 25.06 -54.59 -29.76
CA VAL A 5 25.54 -54.18 -28.43
C VAL A 5 26.89 -53.47 -28.60
N PHE A 6 27.20 -52.43 -27.82
CA PHE A 6 28.53 -52.27 -27.19
C PHE A 6 28.50 -51.35 -25.96
N TYR A 7 29.30 -51.74 -24.98
CA TYR A 7 29.46 -51.19 -23.63
C TYR A 7 30.03 -49.76 -23.61
N GLY A 8 29.68 -49.00 -22.58
CA GLY A 8 30.45 -47.81 -22.20
C GLY A 8 29.83 -47.03 -21.06
N SER A 9 30.31 -47.25 -19.83
CA SER A 9 30.23 -46.27 -18.77
C SER A 9 31.54 -45.46 -18.78
N PRO A 10 31.54 -44.19 -19.21
CA PRO A 10 32.55 -43.25 -18.82
C PRO A 10 31.93 -42.30 -17.79
N ARG A 11 32.38 -42.47 -16.55
CA ARG A 11 32.34 -41.51 -15.42
C ARG A 11 31.76 -40.14 -15.80
N GLY A 12 30.46 -39.98 -15.62
CA GLY A 12 29.84 -38.66 -15.53
C GLY A 12 30.42 -37.98 -14.30
N VAL A 13 31.14 -36.87 -14.53
CA VAL A 13 31.67 -35.97 -13.49
C VAL A 13 30.62 -35.84 -12.38
N GLN A 14 31.00 -36.11 -11.13
CA GLN A 14 30.16 -35.72 -10.00
C GLN A 14 29.94 -34.22 -10.10
N VAL A 15 28.74 -33.81 -10.52
CA VAL A 15 28.31 -32.42 -10.37
C VAL A 15 28.35 -32.19 -8.87
N LYS A 16 29.39 -31.47 -8.40
CA LYS A 16 29.45 -30.98 -7.03
C LYS A 16 28.17 -30.18 -6.83
N ARG A 17 27.20 -30.75 -6.11
CA ARG A 17 26.06 -29.98 -5.62
C ARG A 17 26.65 -28.77 -4.91
N PRO A 18 26.38 -27.55 -5.36
CA PRO A 18 27.00 -26.38 -4.76
C PRO A 18 26.62 -26.39 -3.28
N GLN A 19 27.59 -26.10 -2.40
CA GLN A 19 27.38 -26.03 -0.95
C GLN A 19 26.17 -25.13 -0.57
N SER A 20 25.76 -24.23 -1.47
CA SER A 20 24.56 -23.40 -1.36
C SER A 20 23.23 -24.17 -1.33
N PHE A 21 23.09 -25.30 -2.04
CA PHE A 21 21.82 -26.05 -2.09
C PHE A 21 21.61 -26.91 -0.83
N LEU A 22 22.67 -27.52 -0.31
CA LEU A 22 22.61 -28.23 0.98
C LEU A 22 22.44 -27.25 2.15
N ARG A 23 23.02 -26.04 2.07
CA ARG A 23 22.72 -24.94 3.02
C ARG A 23 21.25 -24.53 2.93
N LEU A 24 20.70 -24.37 1.73
CA LEU A 24 19.29 -23.98 1.55
C LEU A 24 18.34 -25.03 2.13
N LEU A 25 18.58 -26.32 1.87
CA LEU A 25 17.78 -27.41 2.46
C LEU A 25 17.97 -27.51 3.98
N HIS A 26 19.14 -27.19 4.51
CA HIS A 26 19.39 -27.15 5.95
C HIS A 26 18.69 -25.97 6.62
N VAL A 27 18.68 -24.79 5.99
CA VAL A 27 17.90 -23.62 6.44
C VAL A 27 16.41 -23.93 6.45
N ILE A 28 15.87 -24.51 5.37
CA ILE A 28 14.47 -24.94 5.29
C ILE A 28 14.11 -25.95 6.39
N ARG A 29 15.02 -26.90 6.70
CA ARG A 29 14.80 -27.92 7.73
C ARG A 29 14.91 -27.36 9.16
N ILE A 30 15.74 -26.35 9.38
CA ILE A 30 15.80 -25.60 10.66
C ILE A 30 14.50 -24.81 10.86
N ASP A 31 13.98 -24.16 9.81
CA ASP A 31 12.75 -23.38 9.89
C ASP A 31 11.51 -24.26 10.14
N LEU A 32 11.46 -25.45 9.57
CA LEU A 32 10.39 -26.44 9.84
C LEU A 32 10.44 -26.99 11.27
N LYS A 33 11.63 -27.16 11.85
CA LYS A 33 11.77 -27.62 13.25
C LYS A 33 11.44 -26.53 14.28
N LYS A 34 11.51 -25.26 13.90
CA LYS A 34 11.08 -24.11 14.72
C LYS A 34 9.56 -23.91 14.77
N GLN A 35 8.80 -24.56 13.88
CA GLN A 35 7.33 -24.43 13.86
C GLN A 35 6.62 -25.14 15.03
N THR A 36 7.32 -25.97 15.83
CA THR A 36 6.70 -26.76 16.91
C THR A 36 6.82 -26.19 18.32
N ASP A 37 7.65 -25.16 18.56
CA ASP A 37 7.83 -24.57 19.89
C ASP A 37 7.67 -23.03 19.83
N PHE A 38 6.44 -22.53 19.99
CA PHE A 38 6.16 -21.10 19.88
C PHE A 38 6.51 -20.35 21.19
N ASN A 39 7.50 -19.46 21.11
CA ASN A 39 7.89 -18.56 22.20
C ASN A 39 7.53 -17.11 21.78
N PRO A 40 6.89 -16.27 22.61
CA PRO A 40 6.46 -14.91 22.26
C PRO A 40 7.58 -13.91 21.82
N ARG A 41 8.83 -14.39 21.66
CA ARG A 41 10.01 -13.63 21.19
C ARG A 41 10.32 -13.85 19.70
N ASP A 42 9.50 -14.59 18.96
CA ASP A 42 9.78 -14.87 17.55
C ASP A 42 9.52 -13.65 16.67
N VAL A 43 10.62 -12.96 16.34
CA VAL A 43 10.68 -11.86 15.38
C VAL A 43 10.31 -12.38 13.99
N VAL A 44 9.08 -12.14 13.54
CA VAL A 44 8.65 -12.52 12.19
C VAL A 44 9.27 -11.57 11.17
N TRP A 45 10.16 -12.07 10.33
CA TRP A 45 10.75 -11.35 9.20
C TRP A 45 11.01 -12.29 8.02
N ALA A 46 9.98 -12.53 7.20
CA ALA A 46 10.04 -13.51 6.11
C ALA A 46 9.77 -12.85 4.75
N THR A 47 10.63 -13.10 3.76
CA THR A 47 10.51 -12.53 2.41
C THR A 47 10.11 -13.57 1.37
N PHE A 48 9.28 -13.14 0.42
CA PHE A 48 8.67 -14.00 -0.61
C PHE A 48 8.75 -13.32 -1.99
N PRO A 49 8.95 -14.11 -3.06
CA PRO A 49 8.89 -13.59 -4.42
C PRO A 49 7.45 -13.27 -4.87
N ARG A 50 6.44 -13.95 -4.31
CA ARG A 50 5.03 -13.80 -4.72
C ARG A 50 4.12 -13.35 -3.59
N GLN A 51 3.09 -12.57 -3.94
CA GLN A 51 2.15 -11.99 -2.98
C GLN A 51 1.30 -13.06 -2.29
N ASP A 52 0.83 -14.05 -3.04
CA ASP A 52 -0.01 -15.14 -2.53
C ASP A 52 0.73 -16.04 -1.53
N GLU A 53 2.03 -16.23 -1.72
CA GLU A 53 2.89 -16.94 -0.76
C GLU A 53 3.02 -16.16 0.55
N ALA A 54 3.30 -14.86 0.48
CA ALA A 54 3.38 -14.00 1.66
C ALA A 54 2.05 -13.93 2.43
N ILE A 55 0.93 -13.80 1.73
CA ILE A 55 -0.41 -13.79 2.36
C ILE A 55 -0.69 -15.13 3.03
N ARG A 56 -0.39 -16.26 2.35
CA ARG A 56 -0.58 -17.59 2.94
C ARG A 56 0.27 -17.77 4.20
N PHE A 57 1.52 -17.32 4.15
CA PHE A 57 2.40 -17.34 5.32
C PHE A 57 1.82 -16.47 6.43
N SER A 58 1.43 -15.23 6.16
CA SER A 58 0.86 -14.32 7.16
C SER A 58 -0.39 -14.88 7.84
N LYS A 59 -1.20 -15.70 7.17
CA LYS A 59 -2.40 -16.32 7.78
C LYS A 59 -2.07 -17.37 8.84
N ALA A 60 -0.84 -17.89 8.86
CA ALA A 60 -0.39 -18.87 9.86
C ALA A 60 0.11 -18.23 11.16
N TYR A 61 0.24 -16.90 11.20
CA TYR A 61 0.80 -16.16 12.34
C TYR A 61 -0.18 -15.10 12.81
N ALA A 62 -0.37 -14.98 14.13
CA ALA A 62 -1.16 -13.89 14.69
C ALA A 62 -0.38 -12.57 14.60
N HIS A 63 -1.10 -11.46 14.40
CA HIS A 63 -0.56 -10.09 14.44
C HIS A 63 0.55 -9.77 13.42
N THR A 64 0.59 -10.48 12.29
CA THR A 64 1.50 -10.15 11.19
C THR A 64 0.79 -9.42 10.05
N ASN A 65 1.56 -8.58 9.36
CA ASN A 65 1.12 -7.82 8.20
C ASN A 65 1.99 -8.17 6.99
N VAL A 66 1.44 -7.91 5.80
CA VAL A 66 2.14 -8.11 4.54
C VAL A 66 2.56 -6.76 3.99
N PHE A 67 3.85 -6.61 3.70
CA PHE A 67 4.43 -5.47 3.03
C PHE A 67 4.92 -5.88 1.65
N CYS A 68 4.98 -4.90 0.75
CA CYS A 68 5.57 -5.03 -0.56
C CYS A 68 6.71 -4.02 -0.67
N TYR A 69 7.83 -4.41 -1.25
CA TYR A 69 8.93 -3.49 -1.53
C TYR A 69 9.53 -3.75 -2.90
N GLN A 70 10.12 -2.71 -3.49
CA GLN A 70 10.88 -2.83 -4.72
C GLN A 70 12.37 -2.80 -4.39
N GLU A 71 13.08 -3.88 -4.69
CA GLU A 71 14.52 -3.95 -4.48
C GLU A 71 15.24 -2.86 -5.28
N HIS A 72 16.10 -2.10 -4.61
CA HIS A 72 16.79 -0.96 -5.22
C HIS A 72 17.67 -1.35 -6.42
N MET A 73 18.41 -2.46 -6.31
CA MET A 73 19.37 -2.89 -7.33
C MET A 73 18.69 -3.58 -8.52
N SER A 74 17.76 -4.50 -8.26
CA SER A 74 17.15 -5.34 -9.28
C SER A 74 15.85 -4.76 -9.84
N GLY A 75 15.26 -3.77 -9.16
CA GLY A 75 13.90 -3.30 -9.44
C GLY A 75 12.83 -4.37 -9.19
N THR A 76 13.18 -5.53 -8.65
CA THR A 76 12.27 -6.66 -8.47
C THR A 76 11.33 -6.39 -7.30
N ARG A 77 10.05 -6.66 -7.50
CA ARG A 77 9.05 -6.59 -6.43
C ARG A 77 9.16 -7.82 -5.53
N ARG A 78 9.22 -7.61 -4.22
CA ARG A 78 9.20 -8.64 -3.19
C ARG A 78 8.15 -8.34 -2.15
N PHE A 79 7.79 -9.39 -1.41
CA PHE A 79 6.82 -9.31 -0.32
C PHE A 79 7.49 -9.71 0.98
N LEU A 80 7.14 -9.04 2.07
CA LEU A 80 7.69 -9.22 3.40
C LEU A 80 6.53 -9.44 4.37
N VAL A 81 6.65 -10.44 5.25
CA VAL A 81 5.74 -10.63 6.37
C VAL A 81 6.47 -10.28 7.65
N SER A 82 5.87 -9.37 8.43
CA SER A 82 6.40 -8.88 9.70
C SER A 82 5.28 -8.30 10.57
N THR A 83 5.53 -8.15 11.87
CA THR A 83 4.68 -7.28 12.71
C THR A 83 4.97 -5.80 12.37
N TYR A 84 4.06 -4.89 12.73
CA TYR A 84 4.31 -3.45 12.55
C TYR A 84 5.53 -2.98 13.36
N ASP A 85 5.70 -3.45 14.60
CA ASP A 85 6.79 -3.01 15.47
C ASP A 85 8.16 -3.41 14.91
N GLU A 86 8.31 -4.66 14.46
CA GLU A 86 9.58 -5.10 13.87
C GLU A 86 9.81 -4.45 12.50
N PHE A 87 8.74 -4.27 11.71
CA PHE A 87 8.82 -3.55 10.45
C PHE A 87 9.32 -2.12 10.67
N TRP A 88 8.68 -1.39 11.57
CA TRP A 88 9.00 0.00 11.86
C TRP A 88 10.42 0.15 12.36
N LYS A 89 10.85 -0.69 13.31
CA LYS A 89 12.23 -0.67 13.85
C LYS A 89 13.26 -0.72 12.71
N ARG A 90 13.14 -1.66 11.79
CA ARG A 90 14.10 -1.79 10.68
C ARG A 90 13.92 -0.74 9.59
N TYR A 91 12.68 -0.36 9.32
CA TYR A 91 12.34 0.64 8.31
C TYR A 91 12.86 2.03 8.71
N ASN A 92 12.79 2.36 9.99
CA ASN A 92 13.27 3.62 10.56
C ASN A 92 14.79 3.77 10.42
N ASP A 93 15.53 2.68 10.58
CA ASP A 93 17.00 2.64 10.44
C ASP A 93 17.48 2.53 8.98
N MET A 94 16.56 2.30 8.04
CA MET A 94 16.88 2.10 6.62
C MET A 94 17.21 3.44 5.94
N ASP A 95 18.22 3.47 5.05
CA ASP A 95 18.47 4.65 4.20
C ASP A 95 17.20 5.05 3.43
N SER A 96 16.79 6.31 3.57
CA SER A 96 15.59 6.85 2.92
C SER A 96 15.60 6.64 1.41
N LYS A 97 16.77 6.66 0.76
CA LYS A 97 16.92 6.49 -0.71
C LYS A 97 16.50 5.12 -1.22
N ILE A 98 16.44 4.11 -0.35
CA ILE A 98 16.02 2.75 -0.70
C ILE A 98 14.64 2.38 -0.14
N ARG A 99 13.94 3.34 0.49
CA ARG A 99 12.58 3.15 1.00
C ARG A 99 11.58 3.18 -0.16
N HIS A 100 11.36 2.02 -0.77
CA HIS A 100 10.33 1.79 -1.80
C HIS A 100 9.28 0.80 -1.31
N HIS A 101 8.68 1.09 -0.15
CA HIS A 101 7.83 0.17 0.59
C HIS A 101 6.35 0.56 0.55
N TYR A 102 5.52 -0.46 0.61
CA TYR A 102 4.07 -0.41 0.52
C TYR A 102 3.50 -1.38 1.56
N GLU A 103 2.41 -1.00 2.19
CA GLU A 103 1.56 -1.95 2.89
C GLU A 103 0.69 -2.68 1.87
N VAL A 104 0.49 -3.99 2.05
CA VAL A 104 -0.52 -4.73 1.30
C VAL A 104 -1.81 -4.73 2.13
N ILE A 105 -2.78 -3.94 1.70
CA ILE A 105 -4.14 -3.95 2.25
C ILE A 105 -4.80 -5.24 1.78
N GLN A 106 -4.75 -6.26 2.64
CA GLN A 106 -5.19 -7.61 2.35
C GLN A 106 -6.70 -7.66 2.13
N GLU A 107 -7.13 -8.47 1.16
CA GLU A 107 -8.55 -8.76 0.96
C GLU A 107 -9.17 -9.39 2.21
N ALA A 108 -10.45 -9.10 2.47
CA ALA A 108 -11.22 -9.62 3.61
C ALA A 108 -10.61 -9.32 5.00
N SER A 109 -9.70 -8.34 5.09
CA SER A 109 -9.16 -7.85 6.36
C SER A 109 -9.70 -6.46 6.69
N PRO A 110 -10.08 -6.19 7.95
CA PRO A 110 -10.56 -4.87 8.36
C PRO A 110 -9.57 -3.76 8.03
N CYS A 111 -10.07 -2.62 7.58
CA CYS A 111 -9.23 -1.46 7.27
C CYS A 111 -9.90 -0.13 7.59
N HIS A 112 -9.07 0.91 7.69
CA HIS A 112 -9.51 2.29 7.86
C HIS A 112 -9.95 2.90 6.51
N ILE A 113 -10.62 4.05 6.55
CA ILE A 113 -10.90 4.82 5.33
C ILE A 113 -9.57 5.41 4.85
N TYR A 114 -9.30 5.31 3.56
CA TYR A 114 -8.13 5.91 2.93
C TYR A 114 -8.45 6.38 1.52
N PHE A 115 -7.80 7.43 1.05
CA PHE A 115 -7.92 7.98 -0.30
C PHE A 115 -6.54 8.16 -0.92
N ASP A 116 -6.45 7.93 -2.23
CA ASP A 116 -5.34 8.38 -3.06
C ASP A 116 -5.86 9.55 -3.90
N LEU A 117 -5.29 10.73 -3.67
CA LEU A 117 -5.72 11.99 -4.26
C LEU A 117 -4.64 12.43 -5.24
N GLU A 118 -4.92 12.49 -6.53
CA GLU A 118 -3.91 12.88 -7.50
C GLU A 118 -4.46 13.50 -8.79
N PHE A 119 -3.73 14.48 -9.32
CA PHE A 119 -3.98 15.06 -10.63
C PHE A 119 -2.74 15.76 -11.21
N ASP A 120 -2.75 15.98 -12.53
CA ASP A 120 -1.73 16.76 -13.23
C ASP A 120 -1.98 18.27 -12.99
N THR A 121 -1.01 18.95 -12.39
CA THR A 121 -1.11 20.37 -12.04
C THR A 121 -1.16 21.27 -13.27
N ARG A 122 -0.58 20.83 -14.40
CA ARG A 122 -0.51 21.63 -15.63
C ARG A 122 -1.88 21.85 -16.25
N LEU A 123 -2.77 20.87 -16.13
CA LEU A 123 -4.17 20.94 -16.57
C LEU A 123 -5.09 21.59 -15.53
N ASN A 124 -4.63 21.73 -14.28
CA ASN A 124 -5.46 22.10 -13.13
C ASN A 124 -4.84 23.25 -12.31
N LYS A 125 -4.16 24.21 -12.96
CA LYS A 125 -3.33 25.25 -12.31
C LYS A 125 -4.04 26.15 -11.30
N LYS A 126 -5.36 26.24 -11.36
CA LYS A 126 -6.17 27.15 -10.51
C LYS A 126 -6.79 26.44 -9.30
N ARG A 127 -6.48 25.17 -9.07
CA ARG A 127 -7.05 24.39 -7.97
C ARG A 127 -6.30 24.68 -6.67
N ASP A 128 -7.04 25.09 -5.65
CA ASP A 128 -6.54 25.10 -4.26
C ASP A 128 -6.65 23.69 -3.70
N THR A 129 -5.49 23.04 -3.54
CA THR A 129 -5.43 21.63 -3.12
C THR A 129 -5.81 21.45 -1.66
N ASP A 130 -5.54 22.44 -0.81
CA ASP A 130 -5.85 22.33 0.61
C ASP A 130 -7.37 22.46 0.79
N GLU A 131 -7.97 23.45 0.13
CA GLU A 131 -9.42 23.65 0.12
C GLU A 131 -10.15 22.40 -0.43
N MET A 132 -9.67 21.80 -1.52
CA MET A 132 -10.25 20.58 -2.06
C MET A 132 -10.24 19.41 -1.05
N VAL A 133 -9.17 19.26 -0.28
CA VAL A 133 -9.08 18.24 0.77
C VAL A 133 -10.03 18.54 1.93
N ASP A 134 -10.16 19.80 2.33
CA ASP A 134 -11.09 20.21 3.42
C ASP A 134 -12.54 19.94 3.04
N ILE A 135 -12.93 20.29 1.81
CA ILE A 135 -14.27 20.01 1.28
C ILE A 135 -14.51 18.49 1.24
N LEU A 136 -13.54 17.70 0.79
CA LEU A 136 -13.66 16.24 0.79
C LEU A 136 -13.87 15.69 2.21
N ILE A 137 -13.10 16.15 3.19
CA ILE A 137 -13.23 15.74 4.59
C ILE A 137 -14.63 16.06 5.11
N ALA A 138 -15.14 17.27 4.85
CA ALA A 138 -16.47 17.70 5.29
C ALA A 138 -17.57 16.80 4.71
N VAL A 139 -17.49 16.47 3.41
CA VAL A 139 -18.45 15.55 2.76
C VAL A 139 -18.37 14.15 3.38
N VAL A 140 -17.16 13.62 3.59
CA VAL A 140 -16.96 12.30 4.19
C VAL A 140 -17.52 12.24 5.61
N PHE A 141 -17.28 13.29 6.42
CA PHE A 141 -17.82 13.37 7.78
C PHE A 141 -19.34 13.51 7.80
N SER A 142 -19.94 14.26 6.87
CA SER A 142 -21.40 14.27 6.71
C SER A 142 -21.92 12.87 6.37
N ALA A 143 -21.31 12.18 5.41
CA ALA A 143 -21.73 10.83 5.03
C ALA A 143 -21.58 9.82 6.18
N LEU A 144 -20.53 9.94 7.00
CA LEU A 144 -20.35 9.13 8.21
C LEU A 144 -21.44 9.37 9.25
N ARG A 145 -21.77 10.64 9.51
CA ARG A 145 -22.85 11.01 10.43
C ARG A 145 -24.20 10.50 9.94
N ASP A 146 -24.51 10.75 8.68
CA ASP A 146 -25.84 10.46 8.13
C ASP A 146 -26.08 8.95 8.03
N LYS A 147 -25.05 8.16 7.69
CA LYS A 147 -25.18 6.71 7.49
C LYS A 147 -24.93 5.87 8.74
N TYR A 148 -24.00 6.31 9.59
CA TYR A 148 -23.52 5.51 10.72
C TYR A 148 -23.65 6.22 12.07
N SER A 149 -24.18 7.46 12.10
CA SER A 149 -24.24 8.30 13.31
C SER A 149 -22.87 8.49 13.96
N ILE A 150 -21.82 8.57 13.14
CA ILE A 150 -20.45 8.82 13.57
C ILE A 150 -20.10 10.28 13.27
N GLU A 151 -19.90 11.07 14.33
CA GLU A 151 -19.38 12.44 14.20
C GLU A 151 -17.89 12.43 13.88
N GLY A 152 -17.47 13.18 12.87
CA GLY A 152 -16.07 13.24 12.44
C GLY A 152 -15.20 14.14 13.33
N HIS A 153 -13.94 13.77 13.50
CA HIS A 153 -12.95 14.58 14.23
C HIS A 153 -11.64 14.68 13.44
N GLU A 154 -11.04 15.87 13.40
CA GLU A 154 -9.77 16.13 12.70
C GLU A 154 -8.59 15.31 13.26
N GLU A 155 -8.62 14.94 14.54
CA GLU A 155 -7.61 14.07 15.17
C GLU A 155 -7.55 12.65 14.59
N TRP A 156 -8.54 12.27 13.79
CA TRP A 156 -8.59 10.99 13.10
C TRP A 156 -7.83 11.03 11.78
N ILE A 157 -7.46 12.22 11.31
CA ILE A 157 -6.96 12.46 9.98
C ILE A 157 -5.42 12.37 9.97
N THR A 158 -4.91 11.59 9.03
CA THR A 158 -3.52 11.59 8.62
C THR A 158 -3.47 11.93 7.13
N GLU A 159 -2.86 13.07 6.80
CA GLU A 159 -2.62 13.49 5.43
C GLU A 159 -1.12 13.40 5.13
N LEU A 160 -0.78 12.72 4.04
CA LEU A 160 0.57 12.57 3.54
C LEU A 160 0.68 13.20 2.16
N ASP A 161 1.70 13.99 1.91
CA ASP A 161 1.98 14.64 0.63
C ASP A 161 3.22 14.04 -0.04
N SER A 162 3.12 13.82 -1.35
CA SER A 162 4.27 13.51 -2.21
C SER A 162 4.17 14.26 -3.55
N SER A 163 3.56 15.44 -3.49
CA SER A 163 3.33 16.32 -4.62
C SER A 163 4.66 16.80 -5.20
N THR A 164 4.66 17.06 -6.50
CA THR A 164 5.76 17.68 -7.24
C THR A 164 5.23 18.88 -8.01
N GLU A 165 6.11 19.63 -8.67
CA GLU A 165 5.70 20.76 -9.52
C GLU A 165 4.69 20.35 -10.60
N GLU A 166 4.80 19.12 -11.12
CA GLU A 166 3.96 18.59 -12.20
C GLU A 166 2.75 17.79 -11.72
N LYS A 167 2.71 17.40 -10.44
CA LYS A 167 1.72 16.44 -9.94
C LYS A 167 1.32 16.75 -8.50
N PHE A 168 0.02 16.96 -8.29
CA PHE A 168 -0.56 16.85 -6.96
C PHE A 168 -0.70 15.36 -6.61
N SER A 169 -0.24 14.97 -5.42
CA SER A 169 -0.35 13.59 -4.94
C SER A 169 -0.36 13.53 -3.42
N ARG A 170 -1.52 13.25 -2.83
CA ARG A 170 -1.70 13.08 -1.39
C ARG A 170 -2.41 11.78 -1.05
N HIS A 171 -2.03 11.18 0.06
CA HIS A 171 -2.82 10.16 0.72
C HIS A 171 -3.57 10.79 1.90
N LEU A 172 -4.86 10.51 2.01
CA LEU A 172 -5.68 10.89 3.16
C LEU A 172 -6.15 9.63 3.85
N ILE A 173 -5.89 9.48 5.15
CA ILE A 173 -6.27 8.30 5.93
C ILE A 173 -7.08 8.77 7.14
N ILE A 174 -8.27 8.20 7.35
CA ILE A 174 -9.17 8.55 8.46
C ILE A 174 -9.30 7.33 9.37
N ARG A 175 -8.71 7.42 10.56
CA ARG A 175 -8.65 6.36 11.57
C ARG A 175 -9.64 6.63 12.70
N ILE A 176 -10.84 6.09 12.55
CA ILE A 176 -11.88 6.16 13.58
C ILE A 176 -11.50 5.23 14.76
N PRO A 177 -11.45 5.72 16.01
CA PRO A 177 -11.09 4.90 17.16
C PRO A 177 -12.01 3.68 17.33
N LYS A 178 -11.41 2.49 17.47
CA LYS A 178 -12.11 1.21 17.69
C LYS A 178 -13.10 0.80 16.59
N ILE A 179 -13.11 1.49 15.44
CA ILE A 179 -14.01 1.24 14.32
C ILE A 179 -13.18 1.04 13.05
N ALA A 180 -13.57 0.04 12.26
CA ALA A 180 -12.99 -0.23 10.96
C ALA A 180 -14.07 -0.72 9.99
N PHE A 181 -13.86 -0.50 8.70
CA PHE A 181 -14.65 -1.19 7.68
C PHE A 181 -14.23 -2.64 7.62
N LYS A 182 -15.16 -3.52 7.22
CA LYS A 182 -14.92 -4.97 7.11
C LYS A 182 -13.72 -5.31 6.23
N ASP A 183 -13.58 -4.62 5.11
CA ASP A 183 -12.43 -4.68 4.21
C ASP A 183 -12.42 -3.47 3.26
N ASN A 184 -11.40 -3.39 2.40
CA ASN A 184 -11.25 -2.26 1.50
C ASN A 184 -12.32 -2.18 0.40
N SER A 185 -13.01 -3.28 0.08
CA SER A 185 -14.15 -3.24 -0.85
C SER A 185 -15.34 -2.51 -0.23
N HIS A 186 -15.54 -2.63 1.09
CA HIS A 186 -16.57 -1.89 1.82
C HIS A 186 -16.22 -0.39 1.94
N VAL A 187 -14.92 -0.06 2.10
CA VAL A 187 -14.47 1.35 1.99
C VAL A 187 -14.77 1.88 0.58
N GLY A 188 -14.47 1.09 -0.46
CA GLY A 188 -14.78 1.46 -1.84
C GLY A 188 -16.27 1.69 -2.09
N ALA A 189 -17.14 0.84 -1.53
CA ALA A 189 -18.59 1.04 -1.63
C ALA A 189 -19.06 2.33 -0.94
N PHE A 190 -18.53 2.63 0.26
CA PHE A 190 -18.81 3.89 0.95
C PHE A 190 -18.31 5.10 0.15
N VAL A 191 -17.11 5.03 -0.41
CA VAL A 191 -16.55 6.12 -1.22
C VAL A 191 -17.30 6.30 -2.54
N CYS A 192 -17.81 5.24 -3.16
CA CYS A 192 -18.70 5.34 -4.32
C CYS A 192 -20.00 6.10 -3.99
N GLU A 193 -20.55 5.91 -2.79
CA GLU A 193 -21.71 6.67 -2.32
C GLU A 193 -21.37 8.14 -2.11
N VAL A 194 -20.25 8.44 -1.46
CA VAL A 194 -19.72 9.81 -1.32
C VAL A 194 -19.55 10.48 -2.69
N CYS A 195 -18.94 9.80 -3.66
CA CYS A 195 -18.81 10.29 -5.03
C CYS A 195 -20.16 10.57 -5.70
N SER A 196 -21.16 9.71 -5.44
CA SER A 196 -22.51 9.88 -5.99
C SER A 196 -23.22 11.09 -5.38
N GLN A 197 -23.07 11.32 -4.08
CA GLN A 197 -23.58 12.51 -3.40
C GLN A 197 -22.95 13.79 -3.95
N ILE A 198 -21.62 13.80 -4.13
CA ILE A 198 -20.89 14.93 -4.73
C ILE A 198 -21.43 15.21 -6.14
N ALA A 199 -21.58 14.18 -6.97
CA ALA A 199 -22.07 14.32 -8.34
C ALA A 199 -23.51 14.84 -8.40
N ALA A 200 -24.39 14.36 -7.52
CA ALA A 200 -25.79 14.78 -7.46
C ALA A 200 -25.97 16.26 -7.09
N GLN A 201 -25.03 16.83 -6.33
CA GLN A 201 -25.08 18.20 -5.84
C GLN A 201 -24.12 19.15 -6.57
N ARG A 202 -23.38 18.67 -7.57
CA ARG A 202 -22.33 19.42 -8.27
C ARG A 202 -22.84 20.76 -8.83
N THR A 203 -24.03 20.79 -9.41
CA THR A 203 -24.58 21.99 -10.07
C THR A 203 -25.18 23.00 -9.08
N THR A 204 -25.55 22.54 -7.88
CA THR A 204 -26.22 23.36 -6.86
C THR A 204 -25.29 23.80 -5.74
N ASN A 205 -24.14 23.14 -5.57
CA ASN A 205 -23.16 23.45 -4.55
C ASN A 205 -21.80 23.70 -5.21
N HIS A 206 -21.42 24.98 -5.29
CA HIS A 206 -20.17 25.41 -5.92
C HIS A 206 -18.91 24.85 -5.26
N ASP A 207 -18.95 24.51 -3.96
CA ASP A 207 -17.81 23.89 -3.29
C ASP A 207 -17.57 22.47 -3.79
N LEU A 208 -18.62 21.74 -4.14
CA LEU A 208 -18.49 20.37 -4.65
C LEU A 208 -17.94 20.32 -6.07
N ASP A 209 -18.18 21.35 -6.89
CA ASP A 209 -17.54 21.47 -8.21
C ASP A 209 -16.01 21.67 -8.09
N LYS A 210 -15.52 22.22 -6.98
CA LYS A 210 -14.07 22.37 -6.74
C LYS A 210 -13.34 21.03 -6.71
N LEU A 211 -14.03 19.94 -6.33
CA LEU A 211 -13.48 18.58 -6.26
C LEU A 211 -13.24 17.92 -7.62
N TYR A 212 -13.75 18.50 -8.70
CA TYR A 212 -13.54 18.00 -10.06
C TYR A 212 -12.24 18.53 -10.65
N ILE A 213 -11.51 17.66 -11.33
CA ILE A 213 -10.28 17.98 -12.07
C ILE A 213 -10.46 17.58 -13.53
N THR A 214 -9.79 18.30 -14.41
CA THR A 214 -9.74 17.95 -15.83
C THR A 214 -8.62 16.95 -16.05
N LYS A 215 -8.96 15.82 -16.68
CA LYS A 215 -8.03 14.76 -17.04
C LYS A 215 -8.04 14.56 -18.56
N GLU A 216 -6.87 14.58 -19.17
CA GLU A 216 -6.72 14.23 -20.57
C GLU A 216 -6.88 12.71 -20.76
N ILE A 217 -7.81 12.29 -21.61
CA ILE A 217 -7.93 10.89 -22.05
C ILE A 217 -7.92 10.83 -23.59
N SER A 218 -7.86 9.62 -24.16
CA SER A 218 -7.78 9.42 -25.62
C SER A 218 -8.91 10.09 -26.41
N SER A 219 -10.07 10.31 -25.79
CA SER A 219 -11.25 10.93 -26.40
C SER A 219 -11.38 12.43 -26.10
N GLY A 220 -10.33 13.07 -25.57
CA GLY A 220 -10.31 14.48 -25.16
C GLY A 220 -10.39 14.68 -23.65
N PRO A 221 -10.43 15.94 -23.18
CA PRO A 221 -10.46 16.27 -21.76
C PRO A 221 -11.81 15.88 -21.13
N VAL A 222 -11.74 15.25 -19.95
CA VAL A 222 -12.93 14.85 -19.18
C VAL A 222 -12.75 15.26 -17.72
N ASP A 223 -13.81 15.81 -17.14
CA ASP A 223 -13.88 16.11 -15.72
C ASP A 223 -14.11 14.84 -14.90
N ARG A 224 -13.31 14.67 -13.85
CA ARG A 224 -13.46 13.58 -12.88
C ARG A 224 -13.19 14.10 -11.48
N LEU A 225 -13.71 13.41 -10.46
CA LEU A 225 -13.27 13.66 -9.09
C LEU A 225 -11.77 13.38 -8.97
N PHE A 226 -11.07 14.18 -8.18
CA PHE A 226 -9.64 14.06 -7.92
C PHE A 226 -9.23 12.83 -7.09
N MET A 227 -10.20 12.02 -6.65
CA MET A 227 -10.01 10.77 -5.92
C MET A 227 -9.82 9.59 -6.87
N ASP A 228 -8.75 8.80 -6.71
CA ASP A 228 -8.58 7.54 -7.42
C ASP A 228 -9.38 6.41 -6.74
N THR A 229 -10.54 6.07 -7.30
CA THR A 229 -11.37 4.96 -6.79
C THR A 229 -10.83 3.58 -7.15
N ALA A 230 -9.84 3.48 -8.05
CA ALA A 230 -9.22 2.19 -8.37
C ALA A 230 -8.43 1.62 -7.19
N VAL A 231 -8.22 2.40 -6.11
CA VAL A 231 -7.50 1.99 -4.89
C VAL A 231 -8.19 0.92 -4.07
N TYR A 232 -9.48 0.71 -4.27
CA TYR A 232 -10.27 -0.27 -3.55
C TYR A 232 -10.26 -1.64 -4.26
N SER A 233 -9.07 -2.06 -4.70
CA SER A 233 -8.82 -3.35 -5.36
C SER A 233 -8.29 -4.40 -4.36
N ARG A 234 -8.51 -5.68 -4.62
CA ARG A 234 -8.00 -6.78 -3.78
C ARG A 234 -6.48 -6.71 -3.58
N ASN A 235 -6.00 -6.93 -2.36
CA ASN A 235 -4.58 -6.97 -2.00
C ASN A 235 -3.79 -5.72 -2.46
N ARG A 236 -4.39 -4.52 -2.30
CA ARG A 236 -3.84 -3.25 -2.79
C ARG A 236 -2.52 -2.94 -2.09
N CYS A 237 -1.47 -2.73 -2.87
CA CYS A 237 -0.24 -2.10 -2.37
C CYS A 237 -0.49 -0.60 -2.20
N PHE A 238 -0.40 -0.10 -0.97
CA PHE A 238 -0.57 1.31 -0.63
C PHE A 238 0.74 1.84 -0.03
N ARG A 239 1.28 2.93 -0.60
CA ARG A 239 2.65 3.36 -0.31
C ARG A 239 2.78 3.88 1.12
N LEU A 240 3.84 3.46 1.80
CA LEU A 240 4.11 3.85 3.19
C LEU A 240 4.58 5.30 3.29
N VAL A 241 4.35 5.89 4.46
CA VAL A 241 5.01 7.13 4.88
C VAL A 241 6.53 6.98 4.79
N PHE A 242 7.21 8.03 4.35
CA PHE A 242 8.64 8.11 4.05
C PHE A 242 9.13 7.20 2.91
N SER A 243 8.24 6.57 2.14
CA SER A 243 8.62 5.80 0.95
C SER A 243 8.38 6.58 -0.35
N SER A 244 9.28 6.42 -1.30
CA SER A 244 9.12 6.89 -2.68
C SER A 244 8.74 5.76 -3.63
N LYS A 245 8.19 6.11 -4.79
CA LYS A 245 8.16 5.16 -5.92
C LYS A 245 9.61 4.88 -6.37
N SER A 246 9.91 3.67 -6.82
CA SER A 246 11.27 3.35 -7.29
C SER A 246 11.68 4.29 -8.43
N GLY A 247 12.93 4.76 -8.38
CA GLY A 247 13.47 5.75 -9.31
C GLY A 247 12.94 7.18 -9.10
N LYS A 248 12.07 7.43 -8.11
CA LYS A 248 11.57 8.76 -7.76
C LYS A 248 12.15 9.23 -6.43
N LYS A 249 12.24 10.56 -6.29
CA LYS A 249 12.71 11.25 -5.08
C LYS A 249 11.59 11.95 -4.31
N SER A 250 10.33 11.80 -4.75
CA SER A 250 9.15 12.29 -4.04
C SER A 250 8.68 11.25 -3.02
N PHE A 251 9.09 11.45 -1.77
CA PHE A 251 8.67 10.66 -0.63
C PHE A 251 7.29 11.10 -0.14
N LEU A 252 6.48 10.17 0.37
CA LEU A 252 5.27 10.53 1.11
C LEU A 252 5.67 11.04 2.49
N VAL A 253 5.33 12.29 2.81
CA VAL A 253 5.63 12.90 4.11
C VAL A 253 4.37 13.48 4.73
N PRO A 254 4.21 13.48 6.06
CA PRO A 254 3.07 14.11 6.70
C PRO A 254 2.94 15.59 6.34
N THR A 255 1.71 16.06 6.14
CA THR A 255 1.44 17.50 6.05
C THR A 255 1.39 18.13 7.44
N LYS A 256 1.47 19.45 7.50
CA LYS A 256 1.32 20.21 8.75
C LYS A 256 -0.13 20.51 9.12
N ARG A 257 -1.11 19.92 8.43
CA ARG A 257 -2.53 20.27 8.57
C ARG A 257 -3.26 19.48 9.66
N PHE A 258 -2.84 18.24 9.93
CA PHE A 258 -3.58 17.31 10.81
C PHE A 258 -2.67 16.65 11.85
N LYS A 259 -3.12 15.52 12.44
CA LYS A 259 -2.50 14.82 13.58
C LYS A 259 -0.98 14.61 13.52
N CYS A 260 -0.40 14.52 12.33
CA CYS A 260 0.98 14.09 12.11
C CYS A 260 1.99 15.23 11.90
N GLN A 261 1.70 16.44 12.39
CA GLN A 261 2.53 17.65 12.23
C GLN A 261 4.00 17.50 12.63
N GLU A 262 4.31 16.65 13.61
CA GLU A 262 5.66 16.50 14.19
C GLU A 262 6.39 15.23 13.73
N LEU A 263 5.79 14.41 12.87
CA LEU A 263 6.44 13.20 12.35
C LEU A 263 7.48 13.59 11.28
N VAL A 264 8.74 13.67 11.69
CA VAL A 264 9.90 13.86 10.81
C VAL A 264 10.52 12.50 10.50
N SER A 265 11.00 12.29 9.27
CA SER A 265 11.88 11.14 9.00
C SER A 265 13.11 11.27 9.89
N PRO A 266 13.58 10.20 10.55
CA PRO A 266 14.94 10.17 11.04
C PRO A 266 15.93 10.36 9.89
#